data_AF-A0A9X0R0S6-F1
#
_entry.id   AF-A0A9X0R0S6-F1
#
_cell.length_a   1.000
_cell.length_b   1.000
_cell.length_c   1.000
_cell.angle_alpha   90.00
_cell.angle_beta   90.00
_cell.angle_gamma   90.00
#
_symmetry.space_group_name_H-M   'P 1'
#
loop_
_entity.id
_entity.type
_entity.pdbx_description
1 polymer ?
#
loop_
_entity_poly.entity_id
_entity_poly.type
_entity_poly.pdbx_seq_one_letter_code
_entity_poly.pdbx_strand_id
1 'polypeptide(L)' 'MAEPLSQRSGQPIVCENRTGVAGSIATEAGVRMAPEGYALLLATTDAQVVNRLLYARLPCDPERDFTPHSNLR' A
#
# COMPACT_ATOMS: atom_id res chain seq x y z
N MET A 1 6.07 7.58 10.75
CA MET A 1 6.76 7.57 9.42
C MET A 1 6.46 8.80 8.58
N ALA A 2 5.21 9.25 8.49
CA ALA A 2 4.86 10.42 7.67
C ALA A 2 5.71 11.67 8.01
N GLU A 3 5.83 12.01 9.31
CA GLU A 3 6.64 13.13 9.78
C GLU A 3 8.13 13.05 9.36
N PRO A 4 8.90 11.99 9.71
CA PRO A 4 10.30 11.90 9.27
C PRO A 4 10.47 11.74 7.75
N LEU A 5 9.52 11.14 7.03
CA LEU A 5 9.55 11.07 5.57
C LEU A 5 9.30 12.43 4.93
N SER A 6 8.40 13.23 5.50
CA SER A 6 8.16 14.60 5.05
C SER A 6 9.40 15.47 5.22
N GLN A 7 10.07 15.37 6.37
CA GLN A 7 11.34 16.08 6.61
C GLN A 7 12.45 15.65 5.64
N ARG A 8 12.54 14.37 5.29
CA ARG A 8 13.56 13.84 4.36
C ARG A 8 13.27 14.13 2.90
N SER A 9 12.01 14.14 2.50
CA SER A 9 11.61 14.39 1.09
C SER A 9 11.52 15.87 0.76
N GLY A 10 11.43 16.74 1.77
CA GLY A 10 11.18 18.17 1.59
C GLY A 10 9.76 18.47 1.07
N GLN A 11 8.89 17.46 1.02
CA GLN A 11 7.51 17.55 0.56
C GLN A 11 6.55 17.13 1.68
N PRO A 12 5.36 17.75 1.77
CA PRO A 12 4.34 17.30 2.71
C PRO A 12 3.86 15.89 2.36
N ILE A 13 3.84 15.00 3.35
CA ILE A 13 3.28 13.65 3.20
C ILE A 13 1.87 13.65 3.79
N VAL A 14 0.87 13.40 2.96
CA VAL A 14 -0.54 13.30 3.38
C VAL A 14 -0.90 11.82 3.58
N CYS A 15 -1.38 11.46 4.77
CA CYS A 15 -1.85 10.10 5.05
C CYS A 15 -3.35 9.98 4.78
N GLU A 16 -3.72 9.11 3.85
CA GLU A 16 -5.10 8.73 3.59
C GLU A 16 -5.37 7.31 4.10
N ASN A 17 -6.28 7.16 5.07
CA ASN A 17 -6.61 5.85 5.65
C ASN A 17 -7.83 5.25 4.92
N ARG A 18 -7.58 4.29 4.03
CA ARG A 18 -8.63 3.50 3.34
C ARG A 18 -8.77 2.13 4.00
N THR A 19 -9.68 2.01 4.96
CA THR A 19 -9.84 0.79 5.76
C THR A 19 -10.86 -0.19 5.17
N GLY A 20 -10.78 -1.45 5.58
CA GLY A 20 -11.75 -2.51 5.25
C GLY A 20 -11.13 -3.72 4.54
N VAL A 21 -11.83 -4.85 4.63
CA VAL A 21 -11.47 -6.16 4.04
C VAL A 21 -9.98 -6.49 4.25
N ALA A 22 -9.53 -6.43 5.51
CA ALA A 22 -8.13 -6.69 5.89
C ALA A 22 -7.08 -5.96 5.00
N GLY A 23 -7.36 -4.71 4.59
CA GLY A 23 -6.44 -3.89 3.80
C GLY A 23 -6.57 -4.05 2.28
N SER A 24 -7.46 -4.91 1.78
CA SER A 24 -7.69 -5.06 0.33
C SER A 24 -8.22 -3.79 -0.33
N ILE A 25 -9.00 -2.96 0.36
CA ILE A 25 -9.53 -1.70 -0.19
C ILE A 25 -8.39 -0.69 -0.45
N ALA A 26 -7.47 -0.52 0.51
CA ALA A 26 -6.28 0.31 0.31
C ALA A 26 -5.39 -0.24 -0.80
N THR A 27 -5.25 -1.57 -0.87
CA THR A 27 -4.45 -2.24 -1.90
C THR A 27 -5.01 -1.98 -3.29
N GLU A 28 -6.31 -2.18 -3.50
CA GLU A 28 -6.97 -1.91 -4.79
C GLU A 28 -6.89 -0.43 -5.17
N ALA A 29 -7.09 0.47 -4.21
CA ALA A 29 -6.92 1.90 -4.43
C ALA A 29 -5.50 2.25 -4.88
N GLY A 30 -4.49 1.63 -4.26
CA GLY A 30 -3.08 1.81 -4.59
C GLY A 30 -2.75 1.38 -6.02
N VAL A 31 -3.24 0.21 -6.46
CA VAL A 31 -3.03 -0.29 -7.83
C VAL A 31 -3.59 0.65 -8.89
N ARG A 32 -4.67 1.38 -8.57
CA ARG A 32 -5.31 2.33 -9.49
C ARG A 32 -4.63 3.71 -9.53
N MET A 33 -3.66 3.98 -8.65
CA MET A 33 -2.96 5.27 -8.64
C MET A 33 -1.90 5.35 -9.74
N ALA A 34 -1.53 6.57 -10.13
CA ALA A 34 -0.47 6.78 -11.09
C ALA A 34 0.89 6.29 -10.52
N PRO A 35 1.69 5.53 -11.30
CA PRO A 35 2.96 4.93 -10.85
C PRO A 35 4.14 5.92 -10.80
N GLU A 36 3.85 7.20 -10.69
CA GLU A 36 4.79 8.33 -10.71
C GLU A 36 5.56 8.55 -9.40
N GLY A 37 5.31 7.72 -8.39
CA GLY A 37 6.08 7.67 -7.13
C GLY A 37 5.55 8.57 -6.00
N TYR A 38 4.50 9.35 -6.24
CA TYR A 38 3.86 10.19 -5.21
C TYR A 38 2.83 9.44 -4.37
N ALA A 39 2.40 8.26 -4.83
CA ALA A 39 1.49 7.38 -4.11
C ALA A 39 2.26 6.19 -3.51
N LEU A 40 2.21 6.05 -2.18
CA LEU A 40 2.80 4.92 -1.47
C LEU A 40 1.72 4.18 -0.69
N LEU A 41 1.72 2.85 -0.80
CA LEU A 41 0.90 1.97 0.01
C LEU A 41 1.71 1.50 1.23
N LEU A 42 1.18 1.68 2.43
CA LEU A 42 1.69 0.99 3.60
C LEU A 42 1.21 -0.48 3.55
N ALA A 43 2.04 -1.34 2.99
CA ALA A 43 1.74 -2.75 2.83
C ALA A 43 1.87 -3.52 4.15
N THR A 44 0.88 -4.35 4.46
CA THR A 44 0.89 -5.27 5.61
C THR A 44 0.87 -6.73 5.13
N THR A 45 1.40 -7.64 5.95
CA THR A 45 1.40 -9.08 5.63
C THR A 45 -0.01 -9.62 5.39
N ASP A 46 -0.99 -9.15 6.16
CA ASP A 46 -2.38 -9.59 6.00
C ASP A 46 -2.92 -9.24 4.61
N ALA A 47 -2.74 -7.99 4.19
CA ALA A 47 -3.24 -7.50 2.90
C ALA A 47 -2.52 -8.12 1.70
N GLN A 48 -1.22 -8.40 1.82
CA GLN A 48 -0.38 -8.85 0.71
C GLN A 48 -0.29 -10.38 0.59
N VAL A 49 -0.38 -11.11 1.70
CA VAL A 49 -0.14 -12.57 1.73
C VAL A 49 -1.37 -13.32 2.22
N VAL A 50 -1.88 -12.97 3.41
CA VAL A 50 -2.94 -13.76 4.07
C VAL A 50 -4.24 -13.72 3.26
N ASN A 51 -4.62 -12.55 2.73
CA ASN A 51 -5.83 -12.42 1.93
C ASN A 51 -5.82 -13.33 0.68
N ARG A 52 -4.65 -13.60 0.07
CA ARG A 52 -4.54 -14.54 -1.07
C ARG A 52 -4.79 -15.99 -0.68
N LEU A 53 -4.52 -16.34 0.57
CA LEU A 53 -4.77 -17.68 1.11
C LEU A 53 -6.23 -17.86 1.55
N LEU A 54 -6.90 -16.77 1.94
CA LEU A 54 -8.26 -16.80 2.48
C LEU A 54 -9.34 -16.59 1.42
N TYR A 55 -9.08 -15.79 0.39
CA TYR A 55 -10.05 -15.44 -0.64
C TYR A 55 -9.68 -16.08 -1.97
N ALA A 56 -10.61 -16.86 -2.53
CA ALA A 56 -10.42 -17.55 -3.82
C ALA A 56 -10.24 -16.59 -5.01
N ARG A 57 -10.70 -15.34 -4.88
CA ARG A 57 -10.52 -14.27 -5.87
C ARG A 57 -10.26 -12.96 -5.16
N LEU A 58 -9.17 -12.31 -5.54
CA LEU A 58 -8.84 -10.94 -5.15
C LEU A 58 -8.88 -10.03 -6.38
N PRO A 59 -9.26 -8.76 -6.21
CA PRO A 59 -9.35 -7.81 -7.33
C PRO A 59 -7.98 -7.37 -7.88
N CYS A 60 -6.89 -7.62 -7.14
CA CYS A 60 -5.54 -7.18 -7.49
C CYS A 60 -4.50 -8.20 -7.01
N ASP A 61 -3.36 -8.27 -7.71
CA ASP A 61 -2.23 -9.12 -7.37
C ASP A 61 -1.09 -8.27 -6.78
N PRO A 62 -0.93 -8.24 -5.46
CA PRO A 62 0.02 -7.34 -4.81
C PRO A 62 1.48 -7.57 -5.20
N GLU A 63 1.87 -8.79 -5.59
CA GLU A 63 3.25 -9.07 -6.01
C GLU A 63 3.57 -8.54 -7.40
N ARG A 64 2.58 -8.54 -8.29
CA ARG A 64 2.75 -8.05 -9.66
C ARG A 64 2.50 -6.55 -9.76
N ASP A 65 1.55 -6.05 -8.97
CA ASP A 65 1.00 -4.71 -9.15
C ASP A 65 1.73 -3.65 -8.29
N PHE A 66 2.67 -4.04 -7.42
CA PHE A 66 3.49 -3.12 -6.62
C PHE A 66 4.99 -3.36 -6.71
N THR A 67 5.75 -2.27 -6.64
CA THR A 67 7.22 -2.30 -6.48
C THR A 67 7.58 -2.10 -5.00
N PRO A 68 8.22 -3.08 -4.34
CA PRO A 68 8.66 -2.91 -2.96
C PRO A 68 9.72 -1.80 -2.84
N HIS A 69 9.58 -0.91 -1.86
CA HIS A 69 10.53 0.17 -1.61
C HIS A 69 11.29 0.02 -0.28
N SER A 70 10.59 -0.27 0.80
CA SER A 70 11.23 -0.40 2.11
C SER A 70 10.38 -1.23 3.06
N ASN A 71 11.04 -1.94 3.97
CA ASN A 71 10.37 -2.63 5.07
C ASN A 71 10.23 -1.69 6.26
N LEU A 72 9.10 -1.79 6.97
CA LEU A 72 8.90 -1.11 8.24
C LEU A 72 9.68 -1.87 9.32
N ARG A 73 10.69 -1.23 9.91
CA ARG A 73 11.38 -1.69 11.12
C ARG A 73 11.17 -0.69 12.25
#